data_AF-A0A059ADE9-F1
#
_entry.id   AF-A0A059ADE9-F1
#
_cell.length_a   1.000
_cell.length_b   1.000
_cell.length_c   1.000
_cell.angle_alpha   90.00
_cell.angle_beta   90.00
_cell.angle_gamma   90.00
#
_symmetry.space_group_name_H-M   'P 1'
#
loop_
_entity.id
_entity.type
_entity.pdbx_description
1 polymer ?
#
loop_
_entity_poly.entity_id
_entity_poly.type
_entity_poly.pdbx_seq_one_letter_code
_entity_poly.pdbx_strand_id
1 'polypeptide(L)'
;MSPSVVPPVGEIQVECFVFPPTVKPPGSGNTLFLSGAGVRGLEVDGKYVKYTAIGVYLEAKAVPILAAKWKGKTADELRDSIDFFRDVVTGPFEKLTQVSFITQLTGQQYTNKVTENCIAFWKSNGGYKQEEAEGIDKFIEVFKDQTFPPGSSIFFTHLTNGSYVVSIF
;
A
#
# COMPACT_ATOMS: atom_id res chain seq x y z
N MET A 1 -10.73 13.27 22.79
CA MET A 1 -11.30 12.55 21.64
C MET A 1 -11.54 11.12 22.08
N SER A 2 -12.74 10.59 21.92
CA SER A 2 -12.99 9.17 22.18
C SER A 2 -12.10 8.32 21.26
N PRO A 3 -11.54 7.19 21.71
CA PRO A 3 -10.77 6.31 20.84
C PRO A 3 -11.66 5.89 19.66
N SER A 4 -11.15 6.06 18.43
CA SER A 4 -11.88 5.64 17.24
C SER A 4 -12.03 4.13 17.28
N VAL A 5 -13.28 3.65 17.32
CA VAL A 5 -13.59 2.21 17.33
C VAL A 5 -13.17 1.62 15.99
N VAL A 6 -12.40 0.54 16.04
CA VAL A 6 -11.97 -0.17 14.84
C VAL A 6 -13.20 -0.79 14.15
N PRO A 7 -13.44 -0.52 12.84
CA PRO A 7 -14.57 -1.08 12.13
C PRO A 7 -14.52 -2.62 12.11
N PRO A 8 -15.66 -3.31 12.27
CA PRO A 8 -15.71 -4.76 12.10
C PRO A 8 -15.55 -5.10 10.60
N VAL A 9 -14.45 -5.77 10.26
CA VAL A 9 -14.16 -6.28 8.91
C VAL A 9 -13.75 -7.74 8.99
N GLY A 10 -13.90 -8.47 7.89
CA GLY A 10 -13.44 -9.86 7.78
C GLY A 10 -11.96 -9.93 7.37
N GLU A 11 -11.35 -11.09 7.60
CA GLU A 11 -10.08 -11.41 6.94
C GLU A 11 -10.28 -11.64 5.44
N ILE A 12 -9.22 -11.44 4.66
CA ILE A 12 -9.23 -11.72 3.22
C ILE A 12 -8.10 -12.68 2.90
N GLN A 13 -8.43 -13.79 2.23
CA GLN A 13 -7.43 -14.70 1.67
C GLN A 13 -7.13 -14.32 0.21
N VAL A 14 -5.85 -14.17 -0.12
CA VAL A 14 -5.36 -13.97 -1.48
C VAL A 14 -4.27 -15.00 -1.75
N GLU A 15 -4.52 -15.93 -2.68
CA GLU A 15 -3.70 -17.13 -2.84
C GLU A 15 -3.53 -17.90 -1.50
N CYS A 16 -2.30 -18.06 -1.03
CA CYS A 16 -1.94 -18.68 0.24
C CYS A 16 -1.77 -17.67 1.39
N PHE A 17 -1.99 -16.38 1.16
CA PHE A 17 -1.81 -15.33 2.16
C PHE A 17 -3.15 -14.97 2.82
N VAL A 18 -3.16 -14.99 4.14
CA VAL A 18 -4.30 -14.50 4.95
C VAL A 18 -3.96 -13.11 5.47
N PHE A 19 -4.76 -12.12 5.08
CA PHE A 19 -4.70 -10.77 5.61
C PHE A 19 -5.71 -10.66 6.75
N PRO A 20 -5.26 -10.54 8.02
CA PRO A 20 -6.16 -10.48 9.17
C PRO A 20 -7.02 -9.20 9.17
N PRO A 21 -8.12 -9.17 9.94
CA PRO A 21 -8.99 -7.99 10.00
C PRO A 21 -8.29 -6.72 10.50
N THR A 22 -7.26 -6.88 11.33
CA THR A 22 -6.55 -5.79 11.97
C THR A 22 -5.07 -6.09 12.12
N VAL A 23 -4.23 -5.04 12.14
CA VAL A 23 -2.78 -5.15 12.28
C VAL A 23 -2.22 -3.97 13.09
N LYS A 24 -1.08 -4.21 13.77
CA LYS A 24 -0.24 -3.14 14.32
C LYS A 24 0.95 -2.92 13.39
N PRO A 25 0.99 -1.81 12.63
CA PRO A 25 2.05 -1.56 11.67
C PRO A 25 3.39 -1.31 12.36
N PRO A 26 4.52 -1.72 11.76
CA PRO A 26 5.85 -1.29 12.22
C PRO A 26 5.95 0.24 12.24
N GLY A 27 6.53 0.79 13.31
CA GLY A 27 6.73 2.23 13.45
C GLY A 27 5.50 3.05 13.91
N SER A 28 4.38 2.40 14.25
CA SER A 28 3.24 3.07 14.87
C SER A 28 2.62 2.24 16.00
N GLY A 29 2.03 2.93 16.99
CA GLY A 29 1.29 2.33 18.10
C GLY A 29 -0.19 2.06 17.80
N ASN A 30 -0.68 2.48 16.63
CA ASN A 30 -2.08 2.37 16.26
C ASN A 30 -2.45 0.95 15.82
N THR A 31 -3.74 0.64 15.85
CA THR A 31 -4.30 -0.56 15.21
C THR A 31 -5.03 -0.13 13.95
N LEU A 32 -4.66 -0.70 12.81
CA LEU A 32 -5.25 -0.42 11.50
C LEU A 32 -6.18 -1.58 11.12
N PHE A 33 -7.27 -1.29 10.42
CA PHE A 33 -8.21 -2.30 9.91
C PHE A 33 -7.95 -2.58 8.43
N LEU A 34 -8.23 -3.81 7.99
CA LEU A 34 -8.09 -4.22 6.60
C LEU A 34 -9.13 -3.51 5.74
N SER A 35 -8.67 -2.64 4.83
CA SER A 35 -9.54 -1.94 3.87
C SER A 35 -9.71 -2.69 2.55
N GLY A 36 -8.79 -3.61 2.24
CA GLY A 36 -8.85 -4.42 1.04
C GLY A 36 -7.57 -5.21 0.84
N ALA A 37 -7.67 -6.27 0.05
CA ALA A 37 -6.52 -7.05 -0.40
C ALA A 37 -6.73 -7.55 -1.84
N GLY A 38 -5.64 -7.80 -2.56
CA GLY A 38 -5.69 -8.26 -3.94
C GLY A 38 -4.34 -8.76 -4.46
N VAL A 39 -4.33 -9.23 -5.70
CA VAL A 39 -3.13 -9.76 -6.35
C VAL A 39 -2.55 -8.74 -7.33
N ARG A 40 -1.23 -8.69 -7.42
CA ARG A 40 -0.50 -7.97 -8.45
C ARG A 40 0.29 -8.96 -9.30
N GLY A 41 -0.01 -8.96 -10.59
CA GLY A 41 0.65 -9.77 -11.61
C GLY A 41 1.02 -8.97 -12.86
N LEU A 42 1.59 -9.65 -13.85
CA LEU A 42 1.83 -9.14 -15.20
C LEU A 42 1.41 -10.19 -16.23
N GLU A 43 1.01 -9.74 -17.42
CA GLU A 43 0.85 -10.64 -18.56
C GLU A 43 2.22 -10.99 -19.14
N VAL A 44 2.51 -12.28 -19.24
CA VAL A 44 3.72 -12.84 -19.83
C VAL A 44 3.28 -13.96 -20.77
N ASP A 45 3.61 -13.84 -22.07
CA ASP A 45 3.26 -14.82 -23.10
C ASP A 45 1.77 -15.21 -23.12
N GLY A 46 0.88 -14.22 -22.97
CA GLY A 46 -0.58 -14.44 -22.95
C GLY A 46 -1.12 -15.08 -21.67
N LYS A 47 -0.30 -15.21 -20.62
CA LYS A 47 -0.71 -15.73 -19.31
C LYS A 47 -0.51 -14.67 -18.23
N TYR A 48 -1.47 -14.53 -17.32
CA TYR A 48 -1.34 -13.65 -16.17
C TYR A 48 -0.53 -14.33 -15.06
N VAL A 49 0.70 -13.88 -14.85
CA VAL A 49 1.62 -14.39 -13.82
C VAL A 49 1.50 -13.52 -12.57
N LYS A 50 1.19 -14.14 -11.43
CA LYS A 50 1.04 -13.47 -10.13
C LYS A 50 2.40 -13.34 -9.44
N TYR A 51 2.71 -12.14 -8.94
CA TYR A 51 3.99 -11.87 -8.27
C TYR A 51 3.81 -11.61 -6.79
N THR A 52 2.81 -10.81 -6.42
CA THR A 52 2.57 -10.45 -5.02
C THR A 52 1.09 -10.44 -4.66
N ALA A 53 0.80 -10.75 -3.40
CA ALA A 53 -0.47 -10.45 -2.75
C ALA A 53 -0.28 -9.17 -1.93
N ILE A 54 -1.23 -8.25 -2.00
CA ILE A 54 -1.13 -6.92 -1.37
C ILE A 54 -2.34 -6.71 -0.47
N GLY A 55 -2.08 -6.39 0.79
CA GLY A 55 -3.09 -5.95 1.76
C GLY A 55 -2.91 -4.47 2.08
N VAL A 56 -4.01 -3.73 2.13
CA VAL A 56 -4.03 -2.30 2.51
C VAL A 56 -4.86 -2.13 3.77
N TYR A 57 -4.27 -1.50 4.78
CA TYR A 57 -4.91 -1.22 6.05
C TYR A 57 -4.96 0.28 6.29
N LEU A 58 -6.06 0.74 6.90
CA LEU A 58 -6.28 2.15 7.23
C LEU A 58 -6.52 2.31 8.74
N GLU A 59 -6.16 3.47 9.26
CA GLU A 59 -6.49 3.83 10.64
C GLU A 59 -8.00 3.98 10.81
N ALA A 60 -8.55 3.59 11.95
CA ALA A 60 -10.00 3.65 12.20
C ALA A 60 -10.61 5.04 11.94
N LYS A 61 -9.86 6.13 12.18
CA LYS A 61 -10.32 7.49 11.92
C LYS A 61 -10.51 7.82 10.42
N ALA A 62 -9.98 7.00 9.51
CA ALA A 62 -10.21 7.15 8.08
C ALA A 62 -11.70 7.08 7.73
N VAL A 63 -12.48 6.25 8.43
CA VAL A 63 -13.92 6.07 8.16
C VAL A 63 -14.72 7.38 8.34
N PRO A 64 -14.72 8.04 9.51
CA PRO A 64 -15.46 9.30 9.66
C PRO A 64 -14.92 10.42 8.77
N ILE A 65 -13.61 10.44 8.47
CA ILE A 65 -13.01 11.45 7.58
C ILE A 65 -13.51 11.28 6.14
N LEU A 66 -13.43 10.07 5.59
CA LEU A 66 -13.90 9.78 4.24
C LEU A 66 -15.43 9.91 4.13
N ALA A 67 -16.16 9.55 5.19
CA ALA A 67 -17.62 9.64 5.23
C ALA A 67 -18.15 11.08 5.04
N ALA A 68 -17.35 12.11 5.32
CA ALA A 68 -17.74 13.51 5.11
C ALA A 68 -18.09 13.82 3.64
N LYS A 69 -17.49 13.08 2.69
CA LYS A 69 -17.70 13.26 1.24
C LYS A 69 -18.29 12.03 0.57
N TRP A 70 -17.95 10.84 1.05
CA TRP A 70 -18.18 9.58 0.34
C TRP A 70 -19.34 8.75 0.91
N LYS A 71 -19.93 9.16 2.04
CA LYS A 71 -21.06 8.45 2.63
C LYS A 71 -22.26 8.43 1.69
N GLY A 72 -22.87 7.25 1.52
CA GLY A 72 -24.03 7.06 0.66
C GLY A 72 -23.70 6.74 -0.79
N LYS A 73 -22.42 6.76 -1.19
CA LYS A 73 -21.96 6.24 -2.47
C LYS A 73 -21.95 4.72 -2.50
N THR A 74 -22.31 4.17 -3.65
CA THR A 74 -22.23 2.73 -3.93
C THR A 74 -20.79 2.29 -4.13
N ALA A 75 -20.54 0.97 -4.04
CA ALA A 75 -19.21 0.42 -4.27
C ALA A 75 -18.68 0.74 -5.67
N ASP A 76 -19.52 0.67 -6.71
CA ASP A 76 -19.14 0.97 -8.08
C ASP A 76 -18.81 2.46 -8.27
N GLU A 77 -19.62 3.37 -7.69
CA GLU A 77 -19.30 4.80 -7.71
C GLU A 77 -17.95 5.13 -7.04
N LEU A 78 -17.61 4.44 -5.94
CA LEU A 78 -16.32 4.62 -5.27
C LEU A 78 -15.18 4.02 -6.07
N ARG A 79 -15.38 2.82 -6.64
CA ARG A 79 -14.40 2.11 -7.48
C ARG A 79 -13.99 2.91 -8.70
N ASP A 80 -14.93 3.62 -9.32
CA ASP A 80 -14.66 4.38 -10.54
C ASP A 80 -14.22 5.84 -10.24
N SER A 81 -14.14 6.23 -8.97
CA SER A 81 -13.78 7.59 -8.55
C SER A 81 -12.30 7.74 -8.23
N ILE A 82 -11.56 8.40 -9.13
CA ILE A 82 -10.16 8.82 -8.88
C ILE A 82 -10.05 9.69 -7.61
N ASP A 83 -11.05 10.55 -7.39
CA ASP A 83 -11.06 11.45 -6.23
C ASP A 83 -11.22 10.70 -4.91
N PHE A 84 -11.97 9.59 -4.89
CA PHE A 84 -12.08 8.73 -3.71
C PHE A 84 -10.73 8.15 -3.34
N PHE A 85 -10.03 7.54 -4.30
CA PHE A 85 -8.70 7.00 -4.06
C PHE A 85 -7.68 8.08 -3.70
N ARG A 86 -7.79 9.29 -4.28
CA ARG A 86 -6.94 10.42 -3.88
C ARG A 86 -7.15 10.76 -2.41
N ASP A 87 -8.40 10.87 -1.96
CA ASP A 87 -8.73 11.15 -0.55
C ASP A 87 -8.27 10.02 0.39
N VAL A 88 -8.30 8.76 -0.07
CA VAL A 88 -7.71 7.62 0.68
C VAL A 88 -6.19 7.76 0.80
N VAL A 89 -5.50 8.10 -0.29
CA VAL A 89 -4.03 8.22 -0.32
C VAL A 89 -3.55 9.41 0.51
N THR A 90 -4.16 10.59 0.33
CA THR A 90 -3.70 11.85 0.94
C THR A 90 -4.36 12.15 2.28
N GLY A 91 -5.37 11.38 2.68
CA GLY A 91 -6.12 11.63 3.91
C GLY A 91 -5.24 11.62 5.16
N PRO A 92 -5.57 12.42 6.20
CA PRO A 92 -4.71 12.64 7.37
C PRO A 92 -4.85 11.50 8.40
N PHE A 93 -4.61 10.28 7.94
CA PHE A 93 -4.64 9.04 8.72
C PHE A 93 -3.53 8.11 8.30
N GLU A 94 -3.11 7.22 9.19
CA GLU A 94 -2.08 6.24 8.90
C GLU A 94 -2.59 5.17 7.95
N LYS A 95 -1.67 4.63 7.15
CA LYS A 95 -1.91 3.49 6.27
C LYS A 95 -0.78 2.48 6.40
N LEU A 96 -1.09 1.21 6.19
CA LEU A 96 -0.11 0.16 5.99
C LEU A 96 -0.38 -0.53 4.67
N THR A 97 0.67 -0.67 3.85
CA THR A 97 0.65 -1.58 2.70
C THR A 97 1.55 -2.77 3.03
N GLN A 98 0.97 -3.97 3.05
CA GLN A 98 1.69 -5.23 3.17
C GLN A 98 1.80 -5.86 1.78
N VAL A 99 3.02 -6.10 1.31
CA VAL A 99 3.31 -6.75 0.03
C VAL A 99 3.94 -8.10 0.31
N SER A 100 3.21 -9.18 0.07
CA SER A 100 3.66 -10.55 0.27
C SER A 100 3.99 -11.24 -1.04
N PHE A 101 5.14 -11.90 -1.12
CA PHE A 101 5.68 -12.42 -2.37
C PHE A 101 5.13 -13.83 -2.67
N ILE A 102 4.46 -13.96 -3.82
CA ILE A 102 4.01 -15.25 -4.38
C ILE A 102 5.14 -15.88 -5.19
N THR A 103 5.82 -15.05 -5.98
CA THR A 103 6.97 -15.42 -6.82
C THR A 103 8.21 -14.72 -6.29
N GLN A 104 9.37 -15.40 -6.34
CA GLN A 104 10.63 -14.79 -5.91
C GLN A 104 10.96 -13.54 -6.75
N LEU A 105 11.37 -12.47 -6.09
CA LEU A 105 11.89 -11.26 -6.73
C LEU A 105 13.15 -10.77 -6.02
N THR A 106 14.12 -10.25 -6.76
CA THR A 106 15.19 -9.44 -6.16
C THR A 106 14.64 -8.07 -5.77
N GLY A 107 15.28 -7.41 -4.81
CA GLY A 107 14.89 -6.04 -4.44
C GLY A 107 15.01 -5.08 -5.61
N GLN A 108 16.00 -5.25 -6.49
CA GLN A 108 16.10 -4.48 -7.74
C GLN A 108 14.91 -4.71 -8.68
N GLN A 109 14.46 -5.95 -8.89
CA GLN A 109 13.29 -6.24 -9.72
C GLN A 109 12.03 -5.60 -9.13
N TYR A 110 11.87 -5.68 -7.81
CA TYR A 110 10.77 -5.05 -7.10
C TYR A 110 10.79 -3.53 -7.24
N THR A 111 11.90 -2.88 -6.89
CA THR A 111 11.99 -1.41 -6.89
C THR A 111 11.89 -0.83 -8.28
N ASN A 112 12.52 -1.43 -9.30
CA ASN A 112 12.39 -0.97 -10.69
C ASN A 112 10.93 -0.82 -11.09
N LYS A 113 10.08 -1.79 -10.72
CA LYS A 113 8.66 -1.76 -11.11
C LYS A 113 7.83 -0.80 -10.27
N VAL A 114 8.19 -0.59 -9.00
CA VAL A 114 7.53 0.38 -8.13
C VAL A 114 7.87 1.82 -8.53
N THR A 115 9.15 2.10 -8.79
CA THR A 115 9.63 3.46 -9.06
C THR A 115 9.32 3.92 -10.48
N GLU A 116 9.26 3.03 -11.46
CA GLU A 116 8.90 3.34 -12.86
C GLU A 116 7.63 4.20 -12.95
N ASN A 117 6.55 3.76 -12.28
CA ASN A 117 5.27 4.48 -12.30
C ASN A 117 5.33 5.81 -11.55
N CYS A 118 6.00 5.85 -10.39
CA CYS A 118 6.15 7.08 -9.60
C CYS A 118 6.91 8.16 -10.38
N ILE A 119 8.05 7.79 -10.97
CA ILE A 119 8.89 8.69 -11.76
C ILE A 119 8.14 9.17 -13.00
N ALA A 120 7.46 8.28 -13.73
CA ALA A 120 6.69 8.66 -14.91
C ALA A 120 5.59 9.68 -14.56
N PHE A 121 4.85 9.44 -13.48
CA PHE A 121 3.81 10.35 -13.00
C PHE A 121 4.39 11.72 -12.60
N TRP A 122 5.43 11.74 -11.78
CA TRP A 122 6.06 12.99 -11.35
C TRP A 122 6.71 13.77 -12.50
N LYS A 123 7.26 13.08 -13.50
CA LYS A 123 7.73 13.75 -14.72
C LYS A 123 6.56 14.38 -15.50
N SER A 124 5.44 13.67 -15.61
CA SER A 124 4.27 14.16 -16.35
C SER A 124 3.61 15.41 -15.75
N ASN A 125 3.71 15.60 -14.43
CA ASN A 125 3.11 16.74 -13.73
C ASN A 125 4.14 17.79 -13.26
N GLY A 126 5.40 17.67 -13.67
CA GLY A 126 6.49 18.58 -13.28
C GLY A 126 6.92 18.48 -11.81
N GLY A 127 6.52 17.42 -11.11
CA GLY A 127 6.85 17.14 -9.72
C GLY A 127 8.18 16.40 -9.51
N TYR A 128 8.83 15.88 -10.55
CA TYR A 128 10.09 15.14 -10.38
C TYR A 128 11.28 16.11 -10.27
N LYS A 129 11.62 16.51 -9.05
CA LYS A 129 12.75 17.41 -8.75
C LYS A 129 13.84 16.66 -7.98
N GLN A 130 14.80 17.41 -7.46
CA GLN A 130 15.95 16.87 -6.73
C GLN A 130 15.52 16.05 -5.50
N GLU A 131 14.59 16.56 -4.69
CA GLU A 131 14.13 15.87 -3.48
C GLU A 131 13.43 14.54 -3.80
N GLU A 132 12.60 14.49 -4.86
CA GLU A 132 11.97 13.25 -5.30
C GLU A 132 13.00 12.25 -5.85
N ALA A 133 14.01 12.72 -6.59
CA ALA A 133 15.09 11.87 -7.08
C ALA A 133 15.91 11.27 -5.94
N GLU A 134 16.32 12.08 -4.96
CA GLU A 134 17.03 11.62 -3.76
C GLU A 134 16.19 10.63 -2.93
N GLY A 135 14.88 10.87 -2.83
CA GLY A 135 13.94 9.94 -2.19
C GLY A 135 13.87 8.59 -2.90
N ILE A 136 13.86 8.58 -4.24
CA ILE A 136 13.88 7.37 -5.05
C ILE A 136 15.20 6.62 -4.91
N ASP A 137 16.34 7.32 -4.95
CA ASP A 137 17.65 6.69 -4.79
C ASP A 137 17.77 6.03 -3.40
N LYS A 138 17.32 6.72 -2.35
CA LYS A 138 17.27 6.16 -0.99
C LYS A 138 16.34 4.96 -0.91
N PHE A 139 15.19 4.99 -1.59
CA PHE A 139 14.29 3.85 -1.66
C PHE A 139 14.97 2.65 -2.34
N ILE A 140 15.60 2.85 -3.50
CA ILE A 140 16.32 1.78 -4.22
C ILE A 140 17.43 1.19 -3.36
N GLU A 141 18.20 2.05 -2.68
CA GLU A 141 19.31 1.65 -1.80
C GLU A 141 18.87 0.71 -0.66
N VAL A 142 17.68 0.94 -0.07
CA VAL A 142 17.12 0.06 0.99
C VAL A 142 16.93 -1.38 0.49
N PHE A 143 16.65 -1.56 -0.80
CA PHE A 143 16.31 -2.86 -1.39
C PHE A 143 17.45 -3.50 -2.19
N LYS A 144 18.58 -2.82 -2.40
CA LYS A 144 19.60 -3.24 -3.37
C LYS A 144 20.13 -4.67 -3.15
N ASP A 145 20.34 -5.06 -1.90
CA ASP A 145 20.91 -6.35 -1.50
C ASP A 145 19.84 -7.34 -1.01
N GLN A 146 18.56 -7.00 -1.19
CA GLN A 146 17.44 -7.81 -0.73
C GLN A 146 17.02 -8.84 -1.78
N THR A 147 16.59 -10.02 -1.32
CA THR A 147 15.90 -11.02 -2.14
C THR A 147 14.66 -11.46 -1.38
N PHE A 148 13.53 -11.50 -2.09
CA PHE A 148 12.22 -11.80 -1.52
C PHE A 148 11.75 -13.17 -2.00
N PRO A 149 12.00 -14.25 -1.25
CA PRO A 149 11.46 -15.57 -1.56
C PRO A 149 9.94 -15.59 -1.38
N PRO A 150 9.24 -16.58 -1.96
CA PRO A 150 7.82 -16.79 -1.69
C PRO A 150 7.55 -16.89 -0.18
N GLY A 151 6.53 -16.18 0.29
CA GLY A 151 6.18 -16.11 1.71
C GLY A 151 6.76 -14.90 2.46
N SER A 152 7.85 -14.30 1.97
CA SER A 152 8.39 -13.05 2.56
C SER A 152 7.44 -11.88 2.31
N SER A 153 7.59 -10.81 3.10
CA SER A 153 6.75 -9.63 3.02
C SER A 153 7.52 -8.33 3.25
N ILE A 154 7.11 -7.28 2.55
CA ILE A 154 7.49 -5.90 2.84
C ILE A 154 6.29 -5.19 3.45
N PHE A 155 6.55 -4.40 4.48
CA PHE A 155 5.57 -3.57 5.16
C PHE A 155 5.94 -2.11 4.99
N PHE A 156 4.94 -1.33 4.64
CA PHE A 156 5.05 0.08 4.31
C PHE A 156 4.07 0.90 5.14
N THR A 157 4.56 1.48 6.22
CA THR A 157 3.73 2.31 7.10
C THR A 157 3.84 3.77 6.66
N HIS A 158 2.72 4.32 6.19
CA HIS A 158 2.55 5.74 5.90
C HIS A 158 2.09 6.46 7.17
N LEU A 159 2.97 7.27 7.75
CA LEU A 159 2.66 8.07 8.93
C LEU A 159 2.01 9.41 8.53
N THR A 160 1.21 10.00 9.42
CA THR A 160 0.49 11.26 9.11
C THR A 160 1.40 12.48 8.96
N ASN A 161 2.65 12.39 9.41
CA ASN A 161 3.66 13.44 9.23
C ASN A 161 4.36 13.38 7.85
N GLY A 162 3.90 12.51 6.94
CA GLY A 162 4.49 12.30 5.62
C GLY A 162 5.70 11.38 5.60
N SER A 163 6.14 10.85 6.76
CA SER A 163 7.22 9.87 6.82
C SER A 163 6.74 8.48 6.40
N TYR A 164 7.71 7.68 5.94
CA TYR A 164 7.48 6.31 5.50
C TYR A 164 8.40 5.36 6.25
N VAL A 165 7.83 4.33 6.89
CA VAL A 165 8.58 3.26 7.56
C VAL A 165 8.52 2.02 6.70
N VAL A 166 9.70 1.51 6.35
CA VAL A 166 9.85 0.26 5.59
C VAL A 166 10.31 -0.83 6.55
N SER A 167 9.69 -2.01 6.50
CA SER A 167 10.12 -3.19 7.25
C SER A 167 10.03 -4.43 6.37
N ILE A 168 10.97 -5.35 6.53
CA ILE A 168 11.10 -6.57 5.71
C ILE A 168 11.04 -7.77 6.65
N PHE A 169 10.23 -8.77 6.31
CA PHE A 169 10.04 -10.01 7.07
C PHE A 169 10.04 -11.24 6.16
#